data_AF-A0A9J5YWD6-F1
#
_entry.id   AF-A0A9J5YWD6-F1
#
_cell.length_a   1.000
_cell.length_b   1.000
_cell.length_c   1.000
_cell.angle_alpha   90.00
_cell.angle_beta   90.00
_cell.angle_gamma   90.00
#
_symmetry.space_group_name_H-M   'P 1'
#
loop_
_entity.id
_entity.type
_entity.pdbx_description
1 polymer ?
#
loop_
_entity_poly.entity_id
_entity_poly.type
_entity_poly.pdbx_seq_one_letter_code
_entity_poly.pdbx_strand_id
1 'polypeptide(L)'
;MFNKEQSTELFDIGSPMENPTIYSWIVGSVNGLICLYSKIEETVLWNPAVKKSKKLPTLGAKYNLIPMGIFFYTKYGFGYDDSSDDYKALFIDHCCDSYNDEVSNMRIVVNIYSLRTDS
;
A
#
# COMPACT_ATOMS: atom_id res chain seq x y z
N MET A 1 18.88 -28.46 30.95
CA MET A 1 18.65 -28.79 29.52
C MET A 1 18.17 -27.50 28.87
N PHE A 2 19.10 -26.62 28.49
CA PHE A 2 18.73 -25.32 27.92
C PHE A 2 18.50 -25.48 26.42
N ASN A 3 17.38 -24.89 25.97
CA ASN A 3 16.82 -25.01 24.64
C ASN A 3 17.86 -24.80 23.54
N LYS A 4 17.83 -25.69 22.53
CA LYS A 4 18.50 -25.48 21.24
C LYS A 4 18.12 -24.11 20.71
N GLU A 5 19.12 -23.28 20.41
CA GLU A 5 18.94 -22.11 19.56
C GLU A 5 18.30 -22.55 18.25
N GLN A 6 17.06 -22.12 18.00
CA GLN A 6 16.50 -22.18 16.65
C GLN A 6 17.24 -21.13 15.83
N SER A 7 18.16 -21.57 14.99
CA SER A 7 18.77 -20.70 13.98
C SER A 7 17.66 -20.19 13.05
N THR A 8 17.44 -18.87 13.05
CA THR A 8 16.54 -18.25 12.09
C THR A 8 17.29 -18.15 10.76
N GLU A 9 16.94 -19.02 9.81
CA GLU A 9 17.51 -18.96 8.45
C GLU A 9 16.85 -17.80 7.68
N LEU A 10 17.69 -16.94 7.09
CA LEU A 10 17.25 -15.85 6.22
C LEU A 10 17.17 -16.38 4.78
N PHE A 11 15.98 -16.33 4.19
CA PHE A 11 15.76 -16.74 2.80
C PHE A 11 15.49 -15.52 1.93
N ASP A 12 16.15 -15.46 0.77
CA ASP A 12 15.77 -14.51 -0.27
C ASP A 12 14.46 -14.98 -0.93
N ILE A 13 13.46 -14.11 -0.85
CA ILE A 13 12.11 -14.33 -1.38
C ILE A 13 11.89 -13.62 -2.72
N GLY A 14 12.90 -12.89 -3.21
CA GLY A 14 12.83 -12.08 -4.41
C GLY A 14 12.01 -10.80 -4.23
N SER A 15 12.02 -9.95 -5.26
CA SER A 15 11.18 -8.75 -5.31
C SER A 15 9.86 -9.07 -6.03
N PRO A 16 8.70 -8.74 -5.46
CA PRO A 16 7.41 -8.81 -6.15
C PRO A 16 7.15 -7.62 -7.10
N MET A 17 8.01 -6.60 -7.03
CA MET A 17 7.95 -5.39 -7.83
C MET A 17 8.93 -5.51 -9.00
N GLU A 18 8.47 -5.15 -10.20
CA GLU A 18 9.27 -5.21 -11.43
C GLU A 18 10.29 -4.06 -11.47
N ASN A 19 9.91 -2.91 -10.91
CA ASN A 19 10.71 -1.69 -10.86
C ASN A 19 10.62 -1.07 -9.44
N PRO A 20 11.28 -1.68 -8.44
CA PRO A 20 11.30 -1.15 -7.09
C PRO A 20 12.01 0.21 -7.08
N THR A 21 11.38 1.19 -6.45
CA THR A 21 11.93 2.56 -6.35
C THR A 21 12.23 2.91 -4.91
N ILE A 22 13.05 3.95 -4.69
CA ILE A 22 13.21 4.54 -3.35
C ILE A 22 11.90 5.08 -2.75
N TYR A 23 10.84 5.16 -3.57
CA TYR A 23 9.49 5.52 -3.19
C TYR A 23 8.58 4.30 -3.15
N SER A 24 9.04 3.21 -2.54
CA SER A 24 8.25 1.99 -2.30
C SER A 24 8.18 1.70 -0.80
N TRP A 25 7.01 1.30 -0.30
CA TRP A 25 6.78 1.00 1.12
C TRP A 25 5.79 -0.14 1.32
N ILE A 26 5.89 -0.78 2.49
CA ILE A 26 4.90 -1.75 2.96
C ILE A 26 3.69 -0.98 3.48
N VAL A 27 2.53 -1.28 2.93
CA VAL A 27 1.22 -0.76 3.38
C VAL A 27 0.74 -1.52 4.61
N GLY A 28 0.93 -2.84 4.60
CA GLY A 28 0.55 -3.71 5.70
C GLY A 28 0.67 -5.19 5.32
N SER A 29 0.52 -6.05 6.31
CA SER A 29 0.51 -7.51 6.11
C SER A 29 -0.61 -8.16 6.91
N VAL A 30 -1.29 -9.13 6.30
CA VAL A 30 -2.31 -9.95 6.98
C VAL A 30 -2.41 -11.31 6.29
N ASN A 31 -2.57 -12.38 7.08
CA ASN A 31 -2.74 -13.76 6.58
C ASN A 31 -1.67 -14.22 5.55
N GLY A 32 -0.42 -13.79 5.74
CA GLY A 32 0.69 -14.13 4.84
C GLY A 32 0.72 -13.35 3.53
N LEU A 33 -0.23 -12.42 3.33
CA LEU A 33 -0.20 -11.44 2.25
C LEU A 33 0.48 -10.17 2.72
N ILE A 34 1.27 -9.57 1.83
CA ILE A 34 1.94 -8.29 2.01
C ILE A 34 1.38 -7.34 0.94
N CYS A 35 0.87 -6.19 1.36
CA CYS A 35 0.50 -5.11 0.47
C CYS A 35 1.66 -4.11 0.40
N LEU A 36 2.12 -3.85 -0.81
CA LEU A 36 3.20 -2.92 -1.13
C LEU A 36 2.64 -1.79 -1.97
N TYR A 37 3.22 -0.60 -1.84
CA TYR A 37 2.90 0.53 -2.69
C TYR A 37 4.19 1.12 -3.24
N SER A 38 4.19 1.49 -4.52
CA SER A 38 5.22 2.34 -5.14
C SER A 38 4.59 3.49 -5.87
N LYS A 39 5.27 4.65 -5.81
CA LYS A 39 4.88 5.83 -6.58
C LYS A 39 4.90 5.60 -8.10
N ILE A 40 5.67 4.61 -8.57
CA ILE A 40 5.81 4.28 -10.01
C ILE A 40 4.96 3.08 -10.42
N GLU A 41 4.94 2.01 -9.60
CA GLU A 41 4.28 0.74 -9.96
C GLU A 41 2.90 0.55 -9.33
N GLU A 42 2.45 1.53 -8.56
CA GLU A 42 1.18 1.53 -7.84
C GLU A 42 1.14 0.45 -6.74
N THR A 43 -0.04 -0.09 -6.42
CA THR A 43 -0.22 -1.02 -5.30
C THR A 43 -0.06 -2.46 -5.76
N VAL A 44 0.77 -3.24 -5.07
CA VAL A 44 1.02 -4.66 -5.34
C VAL A 44 0.66 -5.48 -4.12
N LEU A 45 -0.21 -6.48 -4.30
CA LEU A 45 -0.44 -7.53 -3.32
C LEU A 45 0.50 -8.69 -3.61
N TRP A 46 1.20 -9.17 -2.58
CA TRP A 46 2.17 -10.23 -2.72
C TRP A 46 1.96 -11.33 -1.68
N ASN A 47 2.04 -12.58 -2.14
CA ASN A 47 2.17 -13.76 -1.32
C ASN A 47 3.58 -14.34 -1.49
N PRO A 48 4.51 -14.09 -0.55
CA PRO A 48 5.87 -14.63 -0.59
C PRO A 48 5.92 -16.16 -0.58
N ALA A 49 5.00 -16.81 0.14
CA ALA A 49 5.02 -18.26 0.33
C ALA A 49 4.82 -19.03 -0.98
N VAL A 50 4.06 -18.45 -1.92
CA VAL A 50 3.85 -19.03 -3.26
C VAL A 50 4.50 -18.22 -4.39
N LYS A 51 5.29 -17.19 -4.05
CA LYS A 51 5.97 -16.30 -5.00
C LYS A 51 5.03 -15.69 -6.06
N LYS A 52 3.79 -15.35 -5.67
CA LYS A 52 2.80 -14.74 -6.57
C LYS A 52 2.50 -13.31 -6.14
N SER A 53 2.47 -12.39 -7.09
CA SER A 53 2.03 -11.01 -6.89
C SER A 53 0.87 -10.67 -7.84
N LYS A 54 0.09 -9.66 -7.44
CA LYS A 54 -1.01 -9.09 -8.21
C LYS A 54 -0.93 -7.57 -8.08
N LYS A 55 -0.85 -6.87 -9.21
CA LYS A 55 -1.02 -5.41 -9.24
C LYS A 55 -2.50 -5.10 -9.01
N LEU A 56 -2.79 -4.24 -8.06
CA LEU A 56 -4.13 -3.70 -7.87
C LEU A 56 -4.31 -2.50 -8.81
N PRO A 57 -5.56 -2.13 -9.15
CA PRO A 57 -5.83 -0.91 -9.91
C PRO A 57 -5.17 0.30 -9.25
N THR A 58 -4.93 1.36 -10.03
CA THR A 58 -4.43 2.63 -9.51
C THR A 58 -5.38 3.16 -8.44
N LEU A 59 -4.97 3.10 -7.19
CA LEU A 59 -5.76 3.54 -6.04
C LEU A 59 -5.13 4.81 -5.48
N GLY A 60 -5.86 5.92 -5.59
CA GLY A 60 -5.45 7.25 -5.13
C GLY A 60 -5.22 8.27 -6.25
N ALA A 61 -4.85 9.49 -5.87
CA ALA A 61 -4.60 10.55 -6.85
C ALA A 61 -3.38 10.22 -7.71
N LYS A 62 -3.53 10.36 -9.03
CA LYS A 62 -2.40 10.29 -9.95
C LYS A 62 -1.50 11.49 -9.70
N TYR A 63 -0.38 11.28 -9.02
CA TYR A 63 0.60 12.34 -8.69
C TYR A 63 1.00 13.18 -9.91
N ASN A 64 0.99 12.58 -11.10
CA ASN A 64 1.32 13.24 -12.37
C ASN A 64 0.27 14.25 -12.85
N LEU A 65 -0.92 14.28 -12.22
CA LEU A 65 -2.02 15.19 -12.55
C LEU A 65 -2.18 16.30 -11.52
N ILE A 66 -1.31 16.38 -10.51
CA ILE A 66 -1.43 17.37 -9.43
C ILE A 66 -0.86 18.72 -9.93
N PRO A 67 -1.66 19.79 -9.96
CA PRO A 67 -1.20 21.13 -10.30
C PRO A 67 -0.02 21.59 -9.45
N MET A 68 0.82 22.45 -10.03
CA MET A 68 1.93 23.06 -9.29
C MET A 68 1.40 23.89 -8.11
N GLY A 69 1.97 23.70 -6.93
CA GLY A 69 1.52 24.38 -5.70
C GLY A 69 0.46 23.63 -4.89
N ILE A 70 0.24 22.34 -5.15
CA ILE A 70 -0.57 21.49 -4.26
C ILE A 70 0.37 20.50 -3.56
N PHE A 71 0.37 20.53 -2.23
CA PHE A 71 1.02 19.52 -1.43
C PHE A 71 0.08 18.32 -1.27
N PHE A 72 0.60 17.14 -1.54
CA PHE A 72 -0.17 15.91 -1.54
C PHE A 72 0.60 14.77 -0.87
N TYR A 73 -0.01 14.13 0.11
CA TYR A 73 0.50 12.89 0.68
C TYR A 73 -0.66 11.94 0.97
N THR A 74 -0.37 10.64 0.88
CA THR A 74 -1.36 9.59 1.12
C THR A 74 -0.94 8.75 2.31
N LYS A 75 -1.90 8.41 3.17
CA LYS A 75 -1.75 7.35 4.18
C LYS A 75 -2.39 6.07 3.65
N TYR A 76 -1.78 4.94 3.99
CA TYR A 76 -2.18 3.64 3.46
C TYR A 76 -2.52 2.69 4.60
N GLY A 77 -3.42 1.75 4.35
CA GLY A 77 -3.70 0.63 5.24
C GLY A 77 -4.09 -0.61 4.45
N PHE A 78 -3.81 -1.79 4.99
CA PHE A 78 -4.24 -3.06 4.41
C PHE A 78 -4.66 -3.99 5.53
N GLY A 79 -5.78 -4.68 5.36
CA GLY A 79 -6.32 -5.56 6.38
C GLY A 79 -7.34 -6.53 5.82
N TYR A 80 -7.74 -7.47 6.67
CA TYR A 80 -8.79 -8.44 6.40
C TYR A 80 -10.01 -8.06 7.24
N ASP A 81 -11.18 -8.04 6.61
CA ASP A 81 -12.46 -7.77 7.26
C ASP A 81 -13.22 -9.08 7.44
N ASP A 82 -13.11 -9.65 8.64
CA ASP A 82 -13.78 -10.90 9.04
C ASP A 82 -15.29 -10.88 8.77
N SER A 83 -15.94 -9.73 8.89
CA SER A 83 -17.40 -9.61 8.74
C SER A 83 -17.87 -9.80 7.30
N SER A 84 -16.99 -9.48 6.34
CA SER A 84 -17.29 -9.59 4.92
C SER A 84 -16.40 -10.59 4.18
N ASP A 85 -15.55 -11.33 4.88
CA ASP A 85 -14.59 -12.29 4.32
C ASP A 85 -13.83 -11.70 3.13
N ASP A 86 -13.23 -10.52 3.34
CA ASP A 86 -12.63 -9.74 2.26
C ASP A 86 -11.37 -9.02 2.72
N TYR A 87 -10.39 -8.96 1.81
CA TYR A 87 -9.21 -8.14 2.01
C TYR A 87 -9.49 -6.73 1.51
N LYS A 88 -9.11 -5.74 2.31
CA LYS A 88 -9.35 -4.33 2.02
C LYS A 88 -8.07 -3.52 2.06
N ALA A 89 -7.88 -2.69 1.05
CA ALA A 89 -6.83 -1.67 1.02
C ALA A 89 -7.45 -0.28 1.18
N LEU A 90 -6.91 0.50 2.11
CA LEU A 90 -7.35 1.85 2.48
C LEU A 90 -6.33 2.87 1.99
N PHE A 91 -6.82 3.94 1.39
CA PHE A 91 -6.04 5.08 0.94
C PHE A 91 -6.69 6.34 1.47
N ILE A 92 -5.94 7.14 2.23
CA ILE A 92 -6.39 8.43 2.73
C ILE A 92 -5.51 9.50 2.09
N ASP A 93 -6.07 10.17 1.10
CA ASP A 93 -5.40 11.22 0.34
C ASP A 93 -5.59 12.56 1.04
N HIS A 94 -4.49 13.24 1.33
CA HIS A 94 -4.47 14.59 1.87
C HIS A 94 -3.99 15.56 0.80
N CYS A 95 -4.83 16.51 0.41
CA CYS A 95 -4.46 17.61 -0.48
C CYS A 95 -4.54 18.93 0.27
N CYS A 96 -3.51 19.78 0.20
CA CYS A 96 -3.61 21.18 0.55
C CYS A 96 -3.00 22.08 -0.52
N ASP A 97 -3.60 23.25 -0.71
CA ASP A 97 -3.05 24.31 -1.57
C ASP A 97 -1.90 24.98 -0.82
N SER A 98 -0.71 24.98 -1.40
CA SER A 98 0.48 25.58 -0.76
C SER A 98 0.50 27.09 -0.84
N TYR A 99 -0.38 27.72 -1.63
CA TYR A 99 -0.42 29.18 -1.80
C TYR A 99 -1.29 29.89 -0.77
N ASN A 100 -2.24 29.18 -0.16
CA ASN A 100 -3.09 29.72 0.88
C ASN A 100 -2.61 29.12 2.21
N ASP A 101 -2.00 29.96 3.05
CA ASP A 101 -1.46 29.60 4.39
C ASP A 101 -2.55 29.15 5.40
N GLU A 102 -3.77 28.93 4.90
CA GLU A 102 -4.87 28.40 5.67
C GLU A 102 -4.91 26.87 5.53
N VAL A 103 -4.64 26.19 6.65
CA VAL A 103 -4.88 24.76 6.88
C VAL A 103 -6.33 24.34 6.57
N SER A 104 -7.25 25.31 6.38
CA SER A 104 -8.69 25.17 6.16
C SER A 104 -9.09 24.45 4.86
N ASN A 105 -8.19 24.32 3.87
CA ASN A 105 -8.49 23.68 2.59
C ASN A 105 -8.05 22.21 2.46
N MET A 106 -7.73 21.53 3.56
CA MET A 106 -7.35 20.12 3.52
C MET A 106 -8.52 19.25 3.04
N ARG A 107 -8.43 18.71 1.83
CA ARG A 107 -9.35 17.69 1.34
C ARG A 107 -8.84 16.31 1.74
N ILE A 108 -9.70 15.55 2.41
CA ILE A 108 -9.46 14.15 2.76
C ILE A 108 -10.35 13.30 1.87
N VAL A 109 -9.75 12.43 1.06
CA VAL A 109 -10.49 11.42 0.29
C VAL A 109 -10.11 10.05 0.81
N VAL A 110 -11.12 9.27 1.20
CA VAL A 110 -10.95 7.91 1.70
C VAL A 110 -11.40 6.94 0.62
N ASN A 111 -10.46 6.12 0.11
CA ASN A 111 -10.76 5.06 -0.85
C ASN A 111 -10.57 3.71 -0.18
N ILE A 112 -11.55 2.82 -0.33
CA ILE A 112 -11.48 1.43 0.12
C ILE A 112 -11.58 0.55 -1.11
N TYR A 113 -10.56 -0.28 -1.31
CA TYR A 113 -10.55 -1.30 -2.34
C TYR A 113 -10.91 -2.65 -1.74
N SER A 114 -11.92 -3.30 -2.31
CA SER A 114 -12.34 -4.66 -1.97
C SER A 114 -11.73 -5.64 -2.97
N LEU A 115 -11.02 -6.66 -2.50
CA LEU A 115 -10.42 -7.65 -3.40
C LEU A 115 -11.48 -8.60 -3.99
N ARG A 116 -12.60 -8.80 -3.29
CA ARG A 116 -13.72 -9.60 -3.80
C ARG A 116 -14.35 -9.04 -5.07
N THR A 117 -14.37 -7.71 -5.25
CA THR A 117 -15.00 -7.08 -6.42
C THR A 117 -14.17 -7.14 -7.70
N ASP A 118 -13.00 -7.80 -7.65
CA ASP A 118 -12.02 -7.88 -8.74
C ASP A 118 -12.19 -9.15 -9.60
N SER A 119 -13.44 -9.61 -9.74
CA SER A 119 -13.86 -10.81 -10.50
C SER A 119 -14.55 -10.44 -11.80
#